data_AF-A0A3M1SA03-F1
#
_entry.id   AF-A0A3M1SA03-F1
#
_cell.length_a   1.000
_cell.length_b   1.000
_cell.length_c   1.000
_cell.angle_alpha   90.00
_cell.angle_beta   90.00
_cell.angle_gamma   90.00
#
_symmetry.space_group_name_H-M   'P 1'
#
loop_
_entity.id
_entity.type
_entity.pdbx_description
1 polymer ?
#
loop_
_entity_poly.entity_id
_entity_poly.type
_entity_poly.pdbx_seq_one_letter_code
_entity_poly.pdbx_strand_id
1 'polypeptide(L)'
;MTEYFDYFEELPGLFDDSYIWEDTSEESEHILPALTDEIDPLYSYMREMGSVPLLTKEGEVELAKKMEAGKRMLTAAVFSAPFSLKKLISLGEYIERGEAPLHEIVDLEEDEAEDDLIRIKHSIYVHTKEIKDLFNER
;
A
#
# COMPACT_ATOMS: atom_id res chain seq x y z
N MET A 1 -22.42 12.70 -2.14
CA MET A 1 -21.34 11.69 -2.27
C MET A 1 -20.18 12.24 -3.12
N THR A 2 -20.09 13.56 -3.32
CA THR A 2 -19.02 14.23 -4.08
C THR A 2 -17.96 14.83 -3.16
N GLU A 3 -18.25 15.04 -1.87
CA GLU A 3 -17.37 15.80 -0.96
C GLU A 3 -16.21 14.99 -0.35
N TYR A 4 -16.02 13.72 -0.73
CA TYR A 4 -14.90 12.90 -0.22
C TYR A 4 -13.67 12.96 -1.14
N PHE A 5 -13.87 13.26 -2.43
CA PHE A 5 -12.79 13.27 -3.42
C PHE A 5 -12.01 14.59 -3.38
N ASP A 6 -12.69 15.71 -3.09
CA ASP A 6 -12.10 17.05 -3.07
C ASP A 6 -11.07 17.25 -1.93
N TYR A 7 -11.09 16.42 -0.89
CA TYR A 7 -10.12 16.51 0.21
C TYR A 7 -8.69 16.10 -0.21
N PHE A 8 -8.56 15.33 -1.28
CA PHE A 8 -7.24 14.92 -1.80
C PHE A 8 -6.59 16.00 -2.67
N GLU A 9 -7.36 16.93 -3.22
CA GLU A 9 -6.83 18.03 -4.06
C GLU A 9 -6.19 19.16 -3.23
N GLU A 10 -6.62 19.35 -1.98
CA GLU A 10 -6.19 20.49 -1.16
C GLU A 10 -4.94 20.25 -0.28
N LEU A 11 -4.26 19.11 -0.39
CA LEU A 11 -3.00 18.88 0.33
C LEU A 11 -1.81 19.50 -0.44
N PRO A 12 -1.29 20.68 -0.04
CA PRO A 12 -0.20 21.30 -0.76
C PRO A 12 1.09 20.53 -0.47
N GLY A 13 1.63 19.87 -1.49
CA GLY A 13 2.93 19.19 -1.44
C GLY A 13 2.91 17.66 -1.49
N LEU A 14 1.76 17.01 -1.68
CA LEU A 14 1.70 15.55 -1.86
C LEU A 14 1.70 15.09 -3.33
N PHE A 15 1.33 15.98 -4.24
CA PHE A 15 1.50 15.82 -5.68
C PHE A 15 2.37 16.98 -6.18
N ASP A 16 3.55 16.63 -6.68
CA ASP A 16 4.39 17.54 -7.43
C ASP A 16 3.92 17.50 -8.89
N ASP A 17 3.32 18.60 -9.35
CA ASP A 17 2.86 18.80 -10.73
C ASP A 17 4.02 18.79 -11.75
N SER A 18 5.28 18.68 -11.31
CA SER A 18 6.44 18.57 -12.19
C SER A 18 6.49 17.29 -13.05
N TYR A 19 5.60 16.33 -12.83
CA TYR A 19 5.54 15.06 -13.56
C TYR A 19 4.48 15.02 -14.68
N ILE A 20 4.14 16.17 -15.27
CA ILE A 20 3.44 16.21 -16.55
C ILE A 20 4.45 15.76 -17.63
N TRP A 21 4.24 14.57 -18.21
CA TRP A 21 5.04 14.10 -19.33
C TRP A 21 4.88 15.05 -20.51
N GLU A 22 5.95 15.80 -20.83
CA GLU A 22 6.08 16.49 -22.11
C GLU A 22 6.24 15.42 -23.20
N ASP A 23 5.22 15.29 -24.05
CA ASP A 23 5.21 14.43 -25.23
C ASP A 23 6.29 14.93 -26.21
N THR A 24 7.49 14.38 -26.09
CA THR A 24 8.59 14.61 -27.02
C THR A 24 8.70 13.40 -27.94
N SER A 25 7.78 13.32 -28.90
CA SER A 25 7.91 12.40 -30.03
C SER A 25 7.90 13.15 -31.35
N GLU A 26 9.08 13.60 -31.78
CA GLU A 26 9.34 14.00 -33.16
C GLU A 26 9.26 12.75 -34.07
N GLU A 27 8.32 12.81 -35.01
CA GLU A 27 8.10 12.04 -36.24
C GLU A 27 8.90 10.74 -36.46
N SER A 28 8.17 9.62 -36.54
CA SER A 28 8.50 8.54 -37.47
C SER A 28 7.29 8.24 -38.37
N GLU A 29 7.26 8.92 -39.51
CA GLU A 29 6.35 8.62 -40.61
C GLU A 29 6.72 7.26 -41.25
N HIS A 30 6.09 6.18 -40.80
CA HIS A 30 5.93 4.99 -41.62
C HIS A 30 4.52 4.40 -41.42
N ILE A 31 3.62 4.80 -42.30
CA ILE A 31 2.23 4.34 -42.37
C ILE A 31 2.20 2.92 -42.94
N LEU A 32 1.76 1.94 -42.14
CA LEU A 32 1.27 0.66 -42.68
C LEU A 32 -0.23 0.79 -43.01
N PRO A 33 -0.67 0.25 -44.16
CA PRO A 33 -1.99 0.57 -44.71
C PRO A 33 -3.08 -0.23 -44.00
N ALA A 34 -4.18 0.47 -43.69
CA ALA A 34 -5.54 -0.05 -43.57
C ALA A 34 -5.70 -1.44 -42.90
N LEU A 35 -5.82 -1.44 -41.58
CA LEU A 35 -6.63 -2.42 -40.87
C LEU A 35 -7.70 -1.64 -40.10
N THR A 36 -8.91 -1.65 -40.65
CA THR A 36 -10.12 -1.29 -39.92
C THR A 36 -10.46 -2.43 -38.97
N ASP A 37 -11.03 -2.05 -37.82
CA ASP A 37 -11.81 -2.88 -36.89
C ASP A 37 -11.02 -3.75 -35.88
N GLU A 38 -11.22 -3.44 -34.59
CA GLU A 38 -10.54 -3.97 -33.40
C GLU A 38 -9.02 -3.70 -33.35
N ILE A 39 -8.61 -2.72 -32.53
CA ILE A 39 -7.20 -2.63 -32.09
C ILE A 39 -6.90 -3.96 -31.40
N ASP A 40 -6.05 -4.78 -32.03
CA ASP A 40 -5.56 -6.00 -31.42
C ASP A 40 -5.07 -5.67 -29.99
N PRO A 41 -5.73 -6.22 -28.94
CA PRO A 41 -5.38 -5.90 -27.55
C PRO A 41 -3.91 -6.16 -27.25
N LEU A 42 -3.32 -7.15 -27.92
CA LEU A 42 -1.89 -7.44 -27.79
C LEU A 42 -1.05 -6.31 -28.37
N TYR A 43 -1.40 -5.82 -29.56
CA TYR A 43 -0.67 -4.72 -30.20
C TYR A 43 -0.76 -3.42 -29.37
N SER A 44 -1.95 -3.10 -28.86
CA SER A 44 -2.13 -1.95 -27.96
C SER A 44 -1.26 -2.09 -26.71
N TYR A 45 -1.29 -3.28 -26.08
CA TYR A 45 -0.49 -3.56 -24.88
C TYR A 45 1.01 -3.46 -25.15
N MET A 46 1.51 -4.02 -26.25
CA MET A 46 2.94 -3.96 -26.58
C MET A 46 3.41 -2.53 -26.84
N ARG A 47 2.58 -1.72 -27.51
CA ARG A 47 2.87 -0.30 -27.72
C ARG A 47 2.90 0.46 -26.40
N GLU A 48 1.93 0.22 -25.52
CA GLU A 48 1.82 0.87 -24.22
C GLU A 48 2.97 0.46 -23.28
N MET A 49 3.26 -0.84 -23.17
CA MET A 49 4.40 -1.34 -22.39
C MET A 49 5.74 -0.86 -22.93
N GLY A 50 5.88 -0.73 -24.27
CA GLY A 50 7.08 -0.21 -24.90
C GLY A 50 7.33 1.29 -24.67
N SER A 51 6.29 2.03 -24.26
CA SER A 51 6.40 3.45 -23.90
C SER A 51 6.86 3.70 -22.46
N VAL A 52 6.79 2.68 -21.58
CA VAL A 52 7.24 2.80 -20.19
C VAL A 52 8.76 2.61 -20.12
N PRO A 53 9.52 3.62 -19.67
CA PRO A 53 10.97 3.49 -19.55
C PRO A 53 11.34 2.46 -18.49
N LEU A 54 12.43 1.73 -18.74
CA LEU A 54 12.97 0.79 -17.76
C LEU A 54 13.51 1.55 -16.54
N LEU A 55 13.35 0.96 -15.36
CA LEU A 55 13.87 1.53 -14.12
C LEU A 55 15.40 1.49 -14.12
N THR A 56 16.01 2.60 -13.69
CA THR A 56 17.41 2.61 -13.27
C THR A 56 17.52 2.08 -11.84
N LYS A 57 18.71 1.64 -11.43
CA LYS A 57 18.95 1.20 -10.05
C LYS A 57 18.58 2.28 -9.02
N GLU A 58 18.86 3.53 -9.35
CA GLU A 58 18.48 4.69 -8.53
C GLU A 58 16.95 4.88 -8.48
N GLY A 59 16.28 4.73 -9.62
CA GLY A 59 14.81 4.78 -9.72
C GLY A 59 14.11 3.68 -8.93
N GLU A 60 14.64 2.46 -8.93
CA GLU A 60 14.15 1.37 -8.08
C GLU A 60 14.21 1.74 -6.59
N VAL A 61 15.32 2.34 -6.16
CA VAL A 61 15.52 2.75 -4.76
C VAL A 61 14.58 3.90 -4.37
N GLU A 62 14.38 4.89 -5.25
CA GLU A 62 13.43 5.97 -4.99
C GLU A 62 12.00 5.46 -4.89
N LEU A 63 11.60 4.57 -5.80
CA LEU A 63 10.27 3.97 -5.77
C LEU A 63 10.06 3.17 -4.46
N ALA A 64 11.05 2.39 -4.05
CA ALA A 64 11.01 1.66 -2.79
C ALA A 64 10.84 2.60 -1.58
N LYS A 65 11.59 3.70 -1.53
CA LYS A 65 11.46 4.72 -0.47
C LYS A 65 10.07 5.36 -0.46
N LYS A 66 9.52 5.69 -1.63
CA LYS A 66 8.18 6.27 -1.75
C LYS A 66 7.11 5.29 -1.27
N MET A 67 7.21 4.02 -1.63
CA MET A 67 6.30 2.97 -1.14
C MET A 67 6.39 2.80 0.38
N GLU A 68 7.60 2.80 0.94
CA GLU A 68 7.80 2.68 2.39
C GLU A 68 7.23 3.90 3.15
N ALA A 69 7.45 5.12 2.63
CA ALA A 69 6.87 6.34 3.17
C ALA A 69 5.33 6.30 3.13
N GLY A 70 4.75 5.88 2.00
CA GLY A 70 3.30 5.69 1.86
C GLY A 70 2.74 4.69 2.88
N LYS A 71 3.43 3.56 3.10
CA LYS A 71 3.05 2.59 4.13
C LYS A 71 3.07 3.21 5.53
N ARG A 72 4.11 3.98 5.88
CA ARG A 72 4.17 4.68 7.18
C ARG A 72 3.03 5.68 7.35
N MET A 73 2.71 6.44 6.31
CA MET A 73 1.60 7.41 6.32
C MET A 73 0.26 6.71 6.54
N LEU A 74 -0.02 5.62 5.80
CA LEU A 74 -1.25 4.85 5.94
C LEU A 74 -1.38 4.29 7.36
N THR A 75 -0.32 3.68 7.90
CA THR A 75 -0.30 3.18 9.28
C THR A 75 -0.63 4.28 10.29
N ALA A 76 0.01 5.45 10.16
CA ALA A 76 -0.24 6.59 11.05
C ALA A 76 -1.69 7.11 10.94
N ALA A 77 -2.23 7.22 9.72
CA ALA A 77 -3.59 7.66 9.48
C ALA A 77 -4.65 6.67 10.00
N VAL A 78 -4.42 5.36 9.85
CA VAL A 78 -5.34 4.33 10.36
C VAL A 78 -5.38 4.37 11.89
N PHE A 79 -4.21 4.46 12.54
CA PHE A 79 -4.11 4.47 14.00
C PHE A 79 -4.29 5.85 14.65
N SER A 80 -4.46 6.93 13.88
CA SER A 80 -4.83 8.23 14.44
C SER A 80 -6.28 8.26 14.95
N ALA A 81 -7.14 7.36 14.46
CA ALA A 81 -8.52 7.24 14.94
C ALA A 81 -8.58 6.44 16.26
N PRO A 82 -9.17 7.00 17.34
CA PRO A 82 -9.27 6.30 18.64
C PRO A 82 -10.02 4.96 18.55
N PHE A 83 -10.96 4.83 17.62
CA PHE A 83 -11.69 3.58 17.39
C PHE A 83 -10.76 2.46 16.88
N SER A 84 -9.84 2.77 15.96
CA SER A 84 -8.88 1.81 15.41
C SER A 84 -7.95 1.27 16.50
N LEU A 85 -7.44 2.15 17.38
CA LEU A 85 -6.60 1.75 18.51
C LEU A 85 -7.35 0.86 19.50
N LYS A 86 -8.59 1.21 19.85
CA LYS A 86 -9.43 0.36 20.71
C LYS A 86 -9.65 -1.02 20.11
N LYS A 87 -9.92 -1.09 18.81
CA LYS A 87 -10.10 -2.37 18.11
C LYS A 87 -8.82 -3.21 18.13
N LEU A 88 -7.65 -2.59 17.90
CA LEU A 88 -6.35 -3.27 17.99
C LEU A 88 -6.10 -3.86 19.38
N ILE A 89 -6.37 -3.09 20.43
CA ILE A 89 -6.25 -3.56 21.82
C ILE A 89 -7.16 -4.77 22.06
N SER A 90 -8.43 -4.70 21.63
CA SER A 90 -9.35 -5.83 21.77
C SER A 90 -8.89 -7.09 21.02
N LEU A 91 -8.30 -6.94 19.82
CA LEU A 91 -7.75 -8.08 19.08
C LEU A 91 -6.62 -8.78 19.83
N GLY A 92 -5.70 -8.02 20.45
CA GLY A 92 -4.64 -8.59 21.28
C GLY A 92 -5.18 -9.36 22.48
N GLU A 93 -6.24 -8.86 23.12
CA GLU A 93 -6.89 -9.57 24.21
C GLU A 93 -7.63 -10.85 23.73
N TYR A 94 -8.26 -10.84 22.55
CA TYR A 94 -8.90 -12.02 21.97
C TYR A 94 -7.89 -13.13 21.66
N ILE A 95 -6.73 -12.74 21.10
CA ILE A 95 -5.62 -13.66 20.83
C ILE A 95 -5.15 -14.32 22.12
N GLU A 96 -4.93 -13.53 23.18
CA GLU A 96 -4.45 -14.05 24.46
C GLU A 96 -5.44 -15.06 25.07
N ARG A 97 -6.74 -14.71 25.08
CA ARG A 97 -7.81 -15.58 25.58
C ARG A 97 -8.10 -16.81 24.71
N GLY A 98 -7.54 -16.87 23.50
CA GLY A 98 -7.81 -17.97 22.55
C GLY A 98 -9.20 -17.91 21.92
N GLU A 99 -9.82 -16.73 21.91
CA GLU A 99 -11.15 -16.49 21.34
C GLU A 99 -11.12 -16.23 19.82
N ALA A 100 -9.93 -15.91 19.28
CA ALA A 100 -9.70 -15.74 17.85
C ALA A 100 -8.40 -16.44 17.44
N PRO A 101 -8.38 -17.18 16.32
CA PRO A 101 -7.16 -17.82 15.85
C PRO A 101 -6.19 -16.77 15.29
N LEU A 102 -4.89 -17.01 15.50
CA LEU A 102 -3.85 -16.04 15.15
C LEU A 102 -3.80 -15.72 13.65
N HIS A 103 -4.03 -16.71 12.79
CA HIS A 103 -4.04 -16.59 11.33
C HIS A 103 -5.19 -15.72 10.77
N GLU A 104 -6.25 -15.49 11.54
CA GLU A 104 -7.33 -14.58 11.11
C GLU A 104 -6.96 -13.10 11.34
N ILE A 105 -5.98 -12.85 12.20
CA ILE A 105 -5.62 -11.49 12.65
C ILE A 105 -4.27 -11.07 12.08
N VAL A 106 -3.36 -12.02 11.91
CA VAL A 106 -2.01 -11.81 11.41
C VAL A 106 -1.79 -12.71 10.21
N ASP A 107 -1.11 -12.16 9.21
CA ASP A 107 -0.63 -12.92 8.06
C ASP A 107 0.52 -13.81 8.52
N LEU A 108 0.30 -15.11 8.53
CA LEU A 108 1.24 -16.14 8.97
C LEU A 108 1.57 -17.05 7.78
N GLU A 109 2.80 -17.57 7.73
CA GLU A 109 3.16 -18.59 6.75
C GLU A 109 2.54 -19.96 7.13
N GLU A 110 2.17 -20.77 6.12
CA GLU A 110 1.46 -22.06 6.34
C GLU A 110 2.29 -23.08 7.16
N ASP A 111 3.62 -22.95 7.17
CA ASP A 111 4.57 -23.87 7.79
C ASP A 111 5.27 -23.30 9.05
N GLU A 112 4.68 -22.31 9.72
CA GLU A 112 5.26 -21.77 10.96
C GLU A 112 5.32 -22.83 12.09
N ALA A 113 6.48 -22.92 12.76
CA ALA A 113 6.65 -23.83 13.87
C ALA A 113 5.78 -23.42 15.07
N GLU A 114 5.32 -24.40 15.85
CA GLU A 114 4.46 -24.16 17.02
C GLU A 114 5.10 -23.21 18.05
N ASP A 115 6.41 -23.33 18.26
CA ASP A 115 7.17 -22.43 19.14
C ASP A 115 7.18 -20.97 18.63
N ASP A 116 7.17 -20.77 17.31
CA ASP A 116 7.16 -19.44 16.71
C ASP A 116 5.77 -18.80 16.81
N LEU A 117 4.71 -19.58 16.60
CA LEU A 117 3.33 -19.13 16.82
C LEU A 117 3.10 -18.67 18.27
N ILE A 118 3.65 -19.40 19.25
CA ILE A 118 3.59 -19.02 20.67
C ILE A 118 4.32 -17.70 20.92
N ARG A 119 5.49 -17.50 20.29
CA ARG A 119 6.27 -16.25 20.41
C ARG A 119 5.54 -15.07 19.78
N ILE A 120 4.97 -15.25 18.59
CA ILE A 120 4.20 -14.22 17.88
C ILE A 120 2.97 -13.83 18.71
N LYS A 121 2.21 -14.83 19.18
CA LYS A 121 1.08 -14.63 20.08
C LYS A 121 1.47 -13.78 21.28
N HIS A 122 2.53 -14.18 21.99
CA HIS A 122 3.00 -13.48 23.17
C HIS A 122 3.44 -12.05 22.86
N SER A 123 4.19 -11.86 21.77
CA SER A 123 4.65 -10.55 21.31
C SER A 123 3.47 -9.62 21.06
N ILE A 124 2.45 -10.05 20.31
CA ILE A 124 1.28 -9.23 20.00
C ILE A 124 0.54 -8.82 21.28
N TYR A 125 0.36 -9.74 22.21
CA TYR A 125 -0.29 -9.43 23.48
C TYR A 125 0.49 -8.39 24.29
N VAL A 126 1.83 -8.51 24.37
CA VAL A 126 2.68 -7.55 25.08
C VAL A 126 2.56 -6.16 24.46
N HIS A 127 2.71 -6.03 23.14
CA HIS A 127 2.64 -4.74 22.46
C HIS A 127 1.25 -4.11 22.56
N THR A 128 0.18 -4.89 22.40
CA THR A 128 -1.19 -4.37 22.53
C THR A 128 -1.52 -3.94 23.96
N LYS A 129 -0.94 -4.60 24.96
CA LYS A 129 -1.04 -4.18 26.36
C LYS A 129 -0.29 -2.87 26.63
N GLU A 130 0.93 -2.72 26.13
CA GLU A 130 1.67 -1.45 26.24
C GLU A 130 0.91 -0.30 25.58
N ILE A 131 0.34 -0.53 24.39
CA ILE A 131 -0.50 0.46 23.70
C ILE A 131 -1.73 0.81 24.54
N LYS A 132 -2.35 -0.17 25.19
CA LYS A 132 -3.49 0.05 26.08
C LYS A 132 -3.12 0.91 27.28
N ASP A 133 -1.97 0.65 27.90
CA ASP A 133 -1.48 1.41 29.05
C ASP A 133 -1.24 2.87 28.63
N LEU A 134 -0.53 3.09 27.52
CA LEU A 134 -0.31 4.43 26.94
C LEU A 134 -1.61 5.14 26.52
N PHE A 135 -2.60 4.40 26.02
CA PHE A 135 -3.89 4.96 25.65
C PHE A 135 -4.69 5.44 26.87
N ASN A 136 -4.57 4.76 28.01
CA ASN A 136 -5.27 5.11 29.25
C ASN A 136 -4.58 6.23 30.04
N GLU A 137 -3.28 6.43 29.85
CA GLU A 137 -2.51 7.54 30.43
C GLU A 137 -2.75 8.90 29.73
N ARG A 138 -3.48 8.90 28.62
CA ARG A 138 -3.75 10.04 27.76
C ARG A 138 -5.10 10.69 28.04
#